data_AF-A0A7J4LZP0-F1
#
_entry.id   AF-A0A7J4LZP0-F1
#
_cell.length_a   1.000
_cell.length_b   1.000
_cell.length_c   1.000
_cell.angle_alpha   90.00
_cell.angle_beta   90.00
_cell.angle_gamma   90.00
#
_symmetry.space_group_name_H-M   'P 1'
#
loop_
_entity.id
_entity.type
_entity.pdbx_description
1 polymer ?
#
loop_
_entity_poly.entity_id
_entity_poly.type
_entity_poly.pdbx_seq_one_letter_code
_entity_poly.pdbx_strand_id
1 'polypeptide(L)'
;HAVEKYSFGKMLDLGTGTGIQGIIAALKGCEVTFADINPNAVRCARENAKLNGVNGRFIVSDLFKNVKGRFNTIAIDPPFLRSRPIGSGTNPSFDGGINGREVVDGFLDNYKRHVMKEHTVLMVGSYLTHFEHDVKELNAEIIERAHYPLLGDYVVLKFL
;
A
#
# COMPACT_ATOMS: atom_id res chain seq x y z
N HIS A 1 12.99 3.43 7.87
CA HIS A 1 11.65 2.89 7.52
C HIS A 1 11.75 2.10 6.20
N ALA A 2 10.95 1.05 5.99
CA ALA A 2 11.06 0.17 4.81
C ALA A 2 11.07 0.92 3.47
N VAL A 3 10.15 1.87 3.27
CA VAL A 3 10.08 2.68 2.06
C VAL A 3 11.38 3.48 1.86
N GLU A 4 11.84 4.19 2.88
CA GLU A 4 13.10 4.95 2.85
C GLU A 4 14.30 4.06 2.48
N LYS A 5 14.34 2.81 2.94
CA LYS A 5 15.46 1.91 2.64
C LYS A 5 15.38 1.34 1.22
N TYR A 6 14.21 0.88 0.81
CA TYR A 6 14.06 0.02 -0.38
C TYR A 6 13.45 0.70 -1.61
N SER A 7 12.83 1.88 -1.49
CA SER A 7 12.23 2.56 -2.65
C SER A 7 13.27 3.13 -3.61
N PHE A 8 12.98 3.07 -4.91
CA PHE A 8 13.81 3.68 -5.96
C PHE A 8 12.98 3.93 -7.23
N GLY A 9 13.49 4.81 -8.11
CA GLY A 9 12.91 5.04 -9.44
C GLY A 9 11.47 5.55 -9.40
N LYS A 10 10.61 4.96 -10.25
CA LYS A 10 9.17 5.27 -10.26
C LYS A 10 8.47 4.50 -9.16
N MET A 11 7.82 5.20 -8.25
CA MET A 11 7.09 4.58 -7.14
C MET A 11 5.57 4.79 -7.27
N LEU A 12 4.82 3.74 -6.96
CA LEU A 12 3.37 3.80 -6.70
C LEU A 12 3.13 3.62 -5.20
N ASP A 13 2.50 4.61 -4.58
CA ASP A 13 1.92 4.52 -3.24
C ASP A 13 0.42 4.23 -3.40
N LEU A 14 0.05 2.94 -3.28
CA LEU A 14 -1.27 2.41 -3.59
C LEU A 14 -2.09 2.26 -2.30
N GLY A 15 -3.27 2.88 -2.24
CA GLY A 15 -3.97 3.09 -0.96
C GLY A 15 -3.31 4.21 -0.15
N THR A 16 -2.98 5.32 -0.80
CA THR A 16 -2.06 6.33 -0.26
C THR A 16 -2.49 6.95 1.07
N GLY A 17 -3.79 7.01 1.39
CA GLY A 17 -4.27 7.57 2.65
C GLY A 17 -3.77 9.01 2.89
N THR A 18 -2.90 9.18 3.88
CA THR A 18 -2.25 10.47 4.21
C THR A 18 -1.09 10.83 3.28
N GLY A 19 -0.60 9.89 2.47
CA GLY A 19 0.55 10.05 1.58
C GLY A 19 1.91 9.82 2.24
N ILE A 20 1.98 9.38 3.50
CA ILE A 20 3.24 9.35 4.24
C ILE A 20 4.32 8.47 3.59
N GLN A 21 3.94 7.29 3.06
CA GLN A 21 4.86 6.39 2.38
C GLN A 21 5.38 7.02 1.09
N GLY A 22 4.50 7.54 0.24
CA GLY A 22 4.91 8.23 -0.98
C GLY A 22 5.73 9.50 -0.72
N ILE A 23 5.45 10.26 0.35
CA ILE A 23 6.22 11.45 0.72
C ILE A 23 7.65 11.08 1.12
N ILE A 24 7.83 10.03 1.94
CA ILE A 24 9.14 9.52 2.32
C ILE A 24 9.95 9.12 1.08
N ALA A 25 9.32 8.43 0.12
CA ALA A 25 9.99 8.06 -1.12
C ALA A 25 10.33 9.26 -2.01
N ALA A 26 9.45 10.26 -2.08
CA ALA A 26 9.69 11.47 -2.85
C ALA A 26 10.86 12.29 -2.27
N LEU A 27 10.98 12.38 -0.94
CA LEU A 27 12.12 13.00 -0.25
C LEU A 27 13.45 12.29 -0.54
N LYS A 28 13.41 10.97 -0.81
CA LYS A 28 14.55 10.18 -1.28
C LYS A 28 14.88 10.38 -2.78
N GLY A 29 14.02 11.08 -3.52
CA GLY A 29 14.19 11.35 -4.94
C GLY A 29 13.44 10.40 -5.88
N CYS A 30 12.45 9.63 -5.40
CA CYS A 30 11.60 8.81 -6.26
C CYS A 30 10.59 9.68 -7.04
N GLU A 31 10.20 9.24 -8.24
CA GLU A 31 9.06 9.80 -8.97
C GLU A 31 7.77 9.12 -8.50
N VAL A 32 6.99 9.80 -7.66
CA VAL A 32 5.88 9.16 -6.94
C VAL A 32 4.52 9.41 -7.60
N THR A 33 3.74 8.34 -7.69
CA THR A 33 2.29 8.36 -7.98
C THR A 33 1.54 7.90 -6.74
N PHE A 34 0.66 8.77 -6.22
CA PHE A 34 -0.18 8.55 -5.05
C PHE A 34 -1.59 8.17 -5.53
N ALA A 35 -2.05 6.99 -5.16
CA ALA A 35 -3.33 6.44 -5.63
C ALA A 35 -4.20 5.99 -4.45
N ASP A 36 -5.46 6.40 -4.43
CA ASP A 36 -6.43 5.94 -3.43
C ASP A 36 -7.84 5.92 -4.04
N ILE A 37 -8.70 5.02 -3.56
CA ILE A 37 -10.10 4.96 -3.98
C ILE A 37 -10.90 6.15 -3.44
N ASN A 38 -10.49 6.69 -2.28
CA ASN A 38 -11.16 7.79 -1.62
C ASN A 38 -10.61 9.14 -2.13
N PRO A 39 -11.43 9.98 -2.81
CA PRO A 39 -10.99 11.28 -3.30
C PRO A 39 -10.54 12.23 -2.18
N ASN A 40 -11.03 12.06 -0.94
CA ASN A 40 -10.58 12.85 0.20
C ASN A 40 -9.17 12.45 0.66
N ALA A 41 -8.81 11.15 0.58
CA ALA A 41 -7.45 10.69 0.85
C ALA A 41 -6.47 11.24 -0.18
N VAL A 42 -6.84 11.20 -1.47
CA VAL A 42 -6.03 11.82 -2.54
C VAL A 42 -5.83 13.33 -2.33
N ARG A 43 -6.84 14.05 -1.82
CA ARG A 43 -6.71 15.46 -1.44
C ARG A 43 -5.75 15.62 -0.24
N CYS A 44 -5.92 14.81 0.81
CA CYS A 44 -5.07 14.83 1.99
C CYS A 44 -3.59 14.56 1.64
N ALA A 45 -3.31 13.51 0.87
CA ALA A 45 -1.96 13.19 0.41
C ALA A 45 -1.33 14.33 -0.38
N ARG A 46 -2.12 15.05 -1.21
CA ARG A 46 -1.64 16.21 -1.97
C ARG A 46 -1.30 17.41 -1.08
N GLU A 47 -2.14 17.69 -0.09
CA GLU A 47 -1.89 18.75 0.89
C GLU A 47 -0.63 18.44 1.72
N ASN A 48 -0.50 17.20 2.20
CA ASN A 48 0.68 16.75 2.93
C ASN A 48 1.95 16.77 2.07
N ALA A 49 1.87 16.36 0.80
CA ALA A 49 2.99 16.46 -0.12
C ALA A 49 3.46 17.92 -0.30
N LYS A 50 2.50 18.84 -0.47
CA LYS A 50 2.79 20.29 -0.53
C LYS A 50 3.45 20.80 0.74
N LEU A 51 2.95 20.42 1.92
CA LEU A 51 3.51 20.82 3.21
C LEU A 51 4.95 20.31 3.41
N ASN A 52 5.29 19.17 2.82
CA ASN A 52 6.63 18.58 2.87
C ASN A 52 7.52 18.97 1.67
N GLY A 53 7.06 19.88 0.80
CA GLY A 53 7.83 20.38 -0.34
C GLY A 53 8.10 19.35 -1.44
N VAL A 54 7.28 18.29 -1.55
CA VAL A 54 7.44 17.24 -2.57
C VAL A 54 6.35 17.29 -3.64
N ASN A 55 6.70 16.87 -4.84
CA ASN A 55 5.78 16.78 -5.99
C ASN A 55 5.42 15.33 -6.30
N GLY A 56 4.29 15.12 -6.97
CA GLY A 56 3.88 13.80 -7.43
C GLY A 56 2.61 13.83 -8.27
N ARG A 57 2.23 12.66 -8.79
CA ARG A 57 0.94 12.46 -9.47
C ARG A 57 -0.09 11.95 -8.46
N PHE A 58 -1.28 12.52 -8.46
CA PHE A 58 -2.35 12.17 -7.53
C PHE A 58 -3.55 11.66 -8.32
N ILE A 59 -3.95 10.41 -8.07
CA ILE A 59 -5.02 9.75 -8.84
C ILE A 59 -6.05 9.11 -7.92
N VAL A 60 -7.32 9.31 -8.24
CA VAL A 60 -8.41 8.53 -7.64
C VAL A 60 -8.52 7.23 -8.41
N SER A 61 -8.28 6.11 -7.74
CA SER A 61 -8.23 4.78 -8.37
C SER A 61 -8.65 3.70 -7.39
N ASP A 62 -9.53 2.82 -7.84
CA ASP A 62 -9.75 1.53 -7.18
C ASP A 62 -8.66 0.56 -7.63
N LEU A 63 -7.74 0.28 -6.71
CA LEU A 63 -6.48 -0.41 -6.96
C LEU A 63 -5.82 0.13 -8.24
N PHE A 64 -5.59 -0.72 -9.24
CA PHE A 64 -4.90 -0.36 -10.46
C PHE A 64 -5.78 0.22 -11.57
N LYS A 65 -7.12 0.32 -11.39
CA LYS A 65 -8.05 0.65 -12.51
C LYS A 65 -7.69 1.93 -13.28
N ASN A 66 -7.26 2.98 -12.59
CA ASN A 66 -6.85 4.25 -13.20
C ASN A 66 -5.33 4.48 -13.16
N VAL A 67 -4.57 3.51 -12.65
CA VAL A 67 -3.10 3.57 -12.59
C VAL A 67 -2.55 3.26 -13.99
N LYS A 68 -1.70 4.13 -14.51
CA LYS A 68 -1.05 3.96 -15.81
C LYS A 68 0.45 3.78 -15.65
N GLY A 69 1.03 2.87 -16.44
CA GLY A 69 2.47 2.64 -16.51
C GLY A 69 2.96 1.53 -15.58
N ARG A 70 4.29 1.46 -15.43
CA ARG A 70 4.98 0.47 -14.61
C ARG A 70 5.93 1.16 -13.64
N PHE A 71 6.17 0.51 -12.50
CA PHE A 71 6.88 1.08 -11.36
C PHE A 71 8.05 0.19 -10.94
N ASN A 72 9.11 0.84 -10.46
CA ASN A 72 10.24 0.18 -9.80
C ASN A 72 9.92 -0.12 -8.33
N THR A 73 9.03 0.65 -7.71
CA THR A 73 8.57 0.39 -6.35
C THR A 73 7.05 0.46 -6.30
N ILE A 74 6.40 -0.54 -5.72
CA ILE A 74 4.99 -0.44 -5.34
C ILE A 74 4.91 -0.64 -3.83
N ALA A 75 4.32 0.32 -3.11
CA ALA A 75 4.04 0.20 -1.69
C ALA A 75 2.52 0.18 -1.47
N ILE A 76 2.05 -0.68 -0.58
CA ILE A 76 0.64 -0.78 -0.18
C ILE A 76 0.52 -1.16 1.29
N ASP A 77 -0.37 -0.47 2.00
CA ASP A 77 -0.85 -0.84 3.34
C ASP A 77 -2.35 -1.15 3.23
N PRO A 78 -2.71 -2.39 2.86
CA PRO A 78 -4.10 -2.72 2.56
C PRO A 78 -4.93 -2.84 3.85
N PRO A 79 -6.23 -2.52 3.78
CA PRO A 79 -7.15 -2.79 4.89
C PRO A 79 -7.23 -4.30 5.18
N PHE A 80 -7.36 -4.64 6.46
CA PHE A 80 -7.23 -6.02 6.95
C PHE A 80 -8.41 -6.49 7.84
N LEU A 81 -9.41 -5.64 8.10
CA LEU A 81 -10.58 -6.03 8.88
C LEU A 81 -11.72 -6.50 7.97
N ARG A 82 -12.46 -7.53 8.41
CA ARG A 82 -13.68 -7.95 7.73
C ARG A 82 -14.74 -6.85 7.74
N SER A 83 -15.48 -6.71 6.64
CA SER A 83 -16.61 -5.79 6.55
C SER A 83 -17.61 -6.05 7.67
N ARG A 84 -18.09 -4.96 8.27
CA ARG A 84 -19.19 -4.99 9.24
C ARG A 84 -20.43 -4.31 8.64
N PRO A 85 -21.64 -4.59 9.17
CA PRO A 85 -22.86 -3.99 8.67
C PRO A 85 -22.78 -2.46 8.60
N ILE A 86 -23.38 -1.88 7.56
CA ILE A 86 -23.43 -0.42 7.38
C ILE A 86 -24.03 0.22 8.65
N GLY A 87 -23.32 1.20 9.23
CA GLY A 87 -23.72 1.86 10.47
C GLY A 87 -23.05 1.33 11.74
N SER A 88 -22.22 0.28 11.68
CA SER A 88 -21.49 -0.24 12.85
C SER A 88 -20.29 0.62 13.31
N GLY A 89 -20.09 1.80 12.73
CA GLY A 89 -18.98 2.70 13.08
C GLY A 89 -17.59 2.24 12.61
N THR A 90 -17.51 1.27 11.70
CA THR A 90 -16.25 0.82 11.12
C THR A 90 -15.67 1.88 10.19
N ASN A 91 -14.43 2.27 10.45
CA ASN A 91 -13.70 3.16 9.56
C ASN A 91 -13.42 2.45 8.22
N PRO A 92 -13.89 2.98 7.08
CA PRO A 92 -13.70 2.36 5.76
C PRO A 92 -12.23 2.09 5.41
N SER A 93 -11.29 2.83 5.99
CA SER A 93 -9.85 2.61 5.80
C SER A 93 -9.34 1.27 6.30
N PHE A 94 -10.11 0.54 7.11
CA PHE A 94 -9.75 -0.79 7.59
C PHE A 94 -10.61 -1.91 6.96
N ASP A 95 -11.59 -1.58 6.12
CA ASP A 95 -12.50 -2.57 5.53
C ASP A 95 -11.84 -3.31 4.36
N GLY A 96 -11.39 -4.53 4.64
CA GLY A 96 -10.75 -5.43 3.69
C GLY A 96 -11.73 -6.28 2.89
N GLY A 97 -13.05 -6.14 3.08
CA GLY A 97 -14.10 -6.95 2.46
C GLY A 97 -14.68 -8.04 3.38
N ILE A 98 -15.61 -8.85 2.88
CA ILE A 98 -16.32 -9.90 3.65
C ILE A 98 -15.33 -10.87 4.33
N ASN A 99 -14.26 -11.19 3.60
CA ASN A 99 -13.19 -12.06 4.06
C ASN A 99 -12.02 -11.31 4.69
N GLY A 100 -11.98 -9.98 4.55
CA GLY A 100 -10.95 -9.09 5.09
C GLY A 100 -9.68 -9.05 4.26
N ARG A 101 -9.71 -9.65 3.06
CA ARG A 101 -8.53 -9.83 2.19
C ARG A 101 -8.79 -9.51 0.72
N GLU A 102 -10.00 -9.08 0.37
CA GLU A 102 -10.38 -8.79 -1.01
C GLU A 102 -9.47 -7.72 -1.65
N VAL A 103 -9.00 -6.76 -0.86
CA VAL A 103 -8.05 -5.73 -1.33
C VAL A 103 -6.64 -6.32 -1.52
N VAL A 104 -6.20 -7.21 -0.62
CA VAL A 104 -4.93 -7.94 -0.75
C VAL A 104 -4.97 -8.81 -2.02
N ASP A 105 -6.03 -9.58 -2.22
CA ASP A 105 -6.20 -10.44 -3.40
C ASP A 105 -6.24 -9.64 -4.69
N GLY A 106 -7.07 -8.61 -4.75
CA GLY A 106 -7.16 -7.73 -5.91
C GLY A 106 -5.81 -7.09 -6.25
N PHE A 107 -4.99 -6.79 -5.24
CA PHE A 107 -3.62 -6.33 -5.43
C PHE A 107 -2.72 -7.44 -6.00
N LEU A 108 -2.68 -8.61 -5.36
CA LEU A 108 -1.81 -9.74 -5.74
C LEU A 108 -2.13 -10.26 -7.16
N ASP A 109 -3.39 -10.23 -7.57
CA ASP A 109 -3.83 -10.63 -8.92
C ASP A 109 -3.32 -9.69 -10.03
N ASN A 110 -2.98 -8.45 -9.70
CA ASN A 110 -2.78 -7.39 -10.70
C ASN A 110 -1.41 -6.70 -10.66
N TYR A 111 -0.67 -6.76 -9.54
CA TYR A 111 0.56 -5.98 -9.38
C TYR A 111 1.63 -6.32 -10.42
N LYS A 112 1.74 -7.60 -10.83
CA LYS A 112 2.74 -8.06 -11.83
C LYS A 112 2.63 -7.36 -13.18
N ARG A 113 1.46 -6.80 -13.54
CA ARG A 113 1.27 -6.04 -14.78
C ARG A 113 1.83 -4.62 -14.71
N HIS A 114 2.07 -4.14 -13.48
CA HIS A 114 2.44 -2.76 -13.15
C HIS A 114 3.86 -2.64 -12.62
N VAL A 115 4.66 -3.71 -12.60
CA VAL A 115 6.07 -3.65 -12.21
C VAL A 115 6.99 -3.55 -13.42
N MET A 116 8.11 -2.83 -13.26
CA MET A 116 9.21 -2.83 -14.21
C MET A 116 10.03 -4.12 -14.13
N LYS A 117 10.99 -4.32 -15.04
CA LYS A 117 11.89 -5.48 -14.98
C LYS A 117 12.66 -5.52 -13.65
N GLU A 118 13.21 -4.39 -13.23
CA GLU A 118 13.80 -4.20 -11.92
C GLU A 118 12.78 -3.51 -11.01
N HIS A 119 12.30 -4.23 -10.01
CA HIS A 119 11.29 -3.73 -9.10
C HIS A 119 11.47 -4.31 -7.69
N THR A 120 10.79 -3.67 -6.74
CA THR A 120 10.50 -4.20 -5.42
C THR A 120 9.06 -3.87 -5.07
N VAL A 121 8.39 -4.78 -4.39
CA VAL A 121 7.07 -4.56 -3.79
C VAL A 121 7.22 -4.55 -2.29
N LEU A 122 6.57 -3.58 -1.63
CA LEU A 122 6.48 -3.44 -0.19
C LEU A 122 5.01 -3.53 0.19
N MET A 123 4.63 -4.53 0.97
CA MET A 123 3.25 -4.73 1.41
C MET A 123 3.20 -4.90 2.92
N VAL A 124 2.34 -4.14 3.59
CA VAL A 124 2.02 -4.43 4.98
C VAL A 124 1.14 -5.68 5.02
N GLY A 125 1.59 -6.68 5.77
CA GLY A 125 0.84 -7.91 6.05
C GLY A 125 0.34 -7.94 7.48
N SER A 126 -0.87 -8.47 7.68
CA SER A 126 -1.46 -8.69 9.00
C SER A 126 -1.73 -10.17 9.23
N TYR A 127 -1.62 -10.62 10.48
CA TYR A 127 -2.02 -11.98 10.85
C TYR A 127 -3.49 -12.27 10.47
N LEU A 128 -4.35 -11.24 10.55
CA LEU A 128 -5.77 -11.32 10.20
C LEU A 128 -6.03 -11.63 8.72
N THR A 129 -5.08 -11.32 7.84
CA THR A 129 -5.14 -11.59 6.40
C THR A 129 -4.29 -12.79 5.98
N HIS A 130 -3.76 -13.55 6.96
CA HIS A 130 -2.92 -14.72 6.74
C HIS A 130 -1.61 -14.41 5.99
N PHE A 131 -0.88 -13.35 6.37
CA PHE A 131 0.38 -12.96 5.70
C PHE A 131 1.41 -14.10 5.56
N GLU A 132 1.37 -15.12 6.44
CA GLU A 132 2.26 -16.29 6.38
C GLU A 132 2.09 -17.10 5.09
N HIS A 133 0.86 -17.11 4.54
CA HIS A 133 0.56 -17.69 3.25
C HIS A 133 1.22 -16.87 2.13
N ASP A 134 1.02 -15.55 2.15
CA ASP A 134 1.59 -14.62 1.17
C ASP A 134 3.12 -14.68 1.15
N VAL A 135 3.76 -14.84 2.31
CA VAL A 135 5.22 -15.05 2.43
C VAL A 135 5.67 -16.24 1.60
N LYS A 136 4.96 -17.38 1.68
CA LYS A 136 5.31 -18.60 0.95
C LYS A 136 5.02 -18.46 -0.54
N GLU A 137 3.84 -17.97 -0.91
CA GLU A 137 3.41 -17.87 -2.31
C GLU A 137 4.25 -16.87 -3.10
N LEU A 138 4.62 -15.74 -2.48
CA LEU A 138 5.39 -14.68 -3.13
C LEU A 138 6.90 -14.85 -2.96
N ASN A 139 7.34 -15.86 -2.20
CA ASN A 139 8.73 -16.00 -1.74
C ASN A 139 9.22 -14.66 -1.12
N ALA A 140 8.38 -14.07 -0.26
CA ALA A 140 8.63 -12.74 0.30
C ALA A 140 9.56 -12.78 1.52
N GLU A 141 10.33 -11.71 1.67
CA GLU A 141 11.16 -11.43 2.83
C GLU A 141 10.36 -10.60 3.85
N ILE A 142 10.33 -11.01 5.11
CA ILE A 142 9.83 -10.17 6.21
C ILE A 142 10.96 -9.22 6.62
N ILE A 143 10.80 -7.93 6.34
CA ILE A 143 11.85 -6.92 6.59
C ILE A 143 11.61 -6.07 7.85
N GLU A 144 10.36 -5.99 8.30
CA GLU A 144 9.96 -5.34 9.57
C GLU A 144 8.85 -6.17 10.23
N ARG A 145 8.79 -6.18 11.57
CA ARG A 145 7.75 -6.87 12.36
C ARG A 145 7.40 -6.07 13.61
N ALA A 146 6.11 -5.96 13.91
CA ALA A 146 5.57 -5.41 15.14
C ALA A 146 4.46 -6.33 15.68
N HIS A 147 4.40 -6.51 17.00
CA HIS A 147 3.38 -7.32 17.66
C HIS A 147 2.41 -6.45 18.43
N TYR A 148 1.11 -6.59 18.18
CA TYR A 148 0.04 -5.88 18.88
C TYR A 148 -0.84 -6.88 19.64
N PRO A 149 -0.97 -6.78 20.98
CA PRO A 149 -1.64 -7.81 21.80
C PRO A 149 -3.06 -8.22 21.38
N LEU A 150 -3.82 -7.33 20.71
CA LEU A 150 -5.19 -7.59 20.28
C LEU A 150 -5.35 -7.83 18.77
N LEU A 151 -4.33 -7.53 17.98
CA LEU A 151 -4.39 -7.58 16.51
C LEU A 151 -3.37 -8.56 15.91
N GLY A 152 -2.49 -9.12 16.75
CA GLY A 152 -1.44 -10.04 16.33
C GLY A 152 -0.26 -9.32 15.69
N ASP A 153 0.47 -10.06 14.84
CA ASP A 153 1.64 -9.55 14.16
C ASP A 153 1.27 -8.74 12.92
N TYR A 154 1.98 -7.63 12.76
CA TYR A 154 2.07 -6.83 11.55
C TYR A 154 3.49 -6.94 11.03
N VAL A 155 3.61 -7.15 9.72
CA VAL A 155 4.90 -7.29 9.05
C VAL A 155 4.95 -6.39 7.84
N VAL A 156 6.15 -5.97 7.45
CA VAL A 156 6.38 -5.45 6.10
C VAL A 156 7.01 -6.56 5.29
N LEU A 157 6.31 -6.96 4.23
CA LEU A 157 6.75 -7.94 3.25
C LEU A 157 7.47 -7.22 2.11
N LYS A 158 8.62 -7.74 1.72
CA LYS A 158 9.36 -7.33 0.53
C LYS A 158 9.46 -8.50 -0.44
N PHE A 159 9.00 -8.29 -1.67
CA PHE A 159 9.09 -9.29 -2.73
C PHE A 159 9.27 -8.65 -4.10
N LEU A 160 9.44 -9.51 -5.10
CA LEU A 160 9.56 -9.15 -6.51
C LEU A 160 8.18 -9.37 -7.16
#